data_AF-A0A515A846-F1
#
_entry.id   AF-A0A515A846-F1
#
_cell.length_a   1.000
_cell.length_b   1.000
_cell.length_c   1.000
_cell.angle_alpha   90.00
_cell.angle_beta   90.00
_cell.angle_gamma   90.00
#
_symmetry.space_group_name_H-M   'P 1'
#
loop_
_entity.id
_entity.type
_entity.pdbx_description
1 polymer ?
#
loop_
_entity_poly.entity_id
_entity_poly.type
_entity_poly.pdbx_seq_one_letter_code
_entity_poly.pdbx_strand_id
1 'polypeptide(L)' 'MQPSTGLNDVQLSLLRLFNRQMSYEESVEIRNLLAKHYAEKLFAEVDKVVVEKNITEVDYEKLRNQHHRTQSNQQ' A
#
# COMPACT_ATOMS: atom_id res chain seq x y z
N MET A 1 -9.71 21.55 -5.45
CA MET A 1 -10.69 20.63 -4.86
C MET A 1 -10.46 20.61 -3.36
N GLN A 2 -11.46 20.90 -2.54
CA GLN A 2 -11.31 20.82 -1.08
C GLN A 2 -11.33 19.34 -0.65
N PRO A 3 -10.46 18.91 0.29
CA PRO A 3 -10.55 17.57 0.84
C PRO A 3 -11.82 17.49 1.69
N SER A 4 -12.74 16.59 1.33
CA SER A 4 -13.88 16.26 2.18
C SER A 4 -13.35 15.70 3.49
N THR A 5 -13.47 16.45 4.59
CA THR A 5 -13.03 16.07 5.94
C THR A 5 -13.92 14.99 6.58
N GLY A 6 -14.56 14.15 5.77
CA GLY A 6 -15.55 13.18 6.20
C GLY A 6 -15.41 11.85 5.47
N LEU A 7 -15.91 10.79 6.11
CA LEU A 7 -15.99 9.47 5.52
C LEU A 7 -17.02 9.48 4.39
N ASN A 8 -16.71 8.80 3.28
CA ASN A 8 -17.66 8.58 2.20
C ASN A 8 -18.69 7.49 2.57
N ASP A 9 -19.71 7.34 1.73
CA ASP A 9 -20.83 6.42 1.97
C ASP A 9 -20.39 4.96 2.16
N VAL A 10 -19.34 4.52 1.45
CA VAL A 10 -18.80 3.17 1.57
C VAL A 10 -18.08 2.99 2.90
N GLN A 11 -17.27 3.96 3.30
CA GLN A 11 -16.55 3.95 4.57
C GLN A 11 -17.53 3.96 5.76
N LEU A 12 -18.60 4.77 5.68
CA LEU A 12 -19.67 4.77 6.68
C LEU A 12 -20.42 3.44 6.73
N SER A 13 -20.68 2.83 5.58
CA SER A 13 -21.32 1.51 5.49
C SER A 13 -20.46 0.40 6.10
N LEU A 14 -19.14 0.44 5.88
CA LEU A 14 -18.19 -0.48 6.52
C LEU A 14 -18.19 -0.33 8.03
N LEU A 15 -18.18 0.90 8.56
CA LEU A 15 -18.27 1.12 10.00
C LEU A 15 -19.57 0.57 10.60
N ARG A 16 -20.71 0.75 9.92
CA ARG A 16 -21.99 0.18 10.35
C ARG A 16 -21.99 -1.35 10.32
N LEU A 17 -21.28 -1.94 9.36
CA LEU A 17 -21.10 -3.39 9.25
C LEU A 17 -20.26 -3.94 10.41
N PHE A 18 -19.16 -3.26 10.79
CA PHE A 18 -18.34 -3.61 11.95
C PHE A 18 -19.02 -3.38 13.30
N ASN A 19 -20.07 -2.56 13.35
CA ASN A 19 -20.87 -2.36 14.56
C ASN A 19 -21.77 -3.58 14.91
N ARG A 20 -21.85 -4.58 14.02
CA ARG A 20 -22.50 -5.86 14.30
C ARG A 20 -21.47 -6.84 14.86
N GLN A 21 -21.92 -7.75 15.71
CA GLN A 21 -21.05 -8.83 16.20
C GLN A 21 -20.58 -9.66 15.00
N MET A 22 -19.27 -9.81 14.88
CA MET A 22 -18.59 -10.47 13.77
C MET A 22 -17.62 -11.48 14.36
N SER A 23 -17.49 -12.64 13.73
CA SER A 23 -16.47 -13.61 14.11
C SER A 23 -15.07 -13.06 13.82
N TYR A 24 -14.06 -13.61 14.48
CA TYR A 24 -12.68 -13.22 14.21
C TYR A 24 -12.32 -13.54 12.75
N GLU A 25 -12.76 -14.68 12.25
CA GLU A 25 -12.54 -15.16 10.89
C GLU A 25 -13.07 -14.18 9.85
N GLU A 26 -14.33 -13.75 9.99
CA GLU A 26 -14.94 -12.75 9.10
C GLU A 26 -14.17 -11.42 9.14
N SER A 27 -13.70 -10.98 10.31
CA SER A 27 -12.91 -9.75 10.43
C SER A 27 -11.56 -9.85 9.72
N VAL A 28 -10.94 -11.04 9.74
CA VAL A 28 -9.68 -11.34 9.06
C VAL A 28 -9.89 -11.35 7.55
N GLU A 29 -10.97 -11.95 7.05
CA GLU A 29 -11.31 -11.96 5.62
C GLU A 29 -11.46 -10.55 5.07
N ILE A 30 -12.23 -9.69 5.76
CA ILE A 30 -12.43 -8.30 5.34
C ILE A 30 -11.10 -7.53 5.37
N ARG A 31 -10.29 -7.71 6.42
CA ARG A 31 -8.96 -7.09 6.51
C ARG A 31 -8.08 -7.49 5.34
N ASN A 32 -8.05 -8.78 4.99
CA ASN A 32 -7.23 -9.29 3.89
C ASN A 32 -7.69 -8.75 2.54
N LEU A 33 -9.02 -8.65 2.32
CA LEU A 33 -9.58 -8.07 1.10
C LEU A 33 -9.17 -6.60 0.94
N LEU A 34 -9.26 -5.80 2.01
CA LEU A 34 -8.83 -4.40 2.01
C LEU A 34 -7.32 -4.28 1.77
N ALA A 35 -6.51 -5.07 2.49
CA ALA A 35 -5.06 -5.06 2.33
C ALA A 35 -4.63 -5.40 0.90
N LYS A 36 -5.25 -6.42 0.29
CA LYS A 36 -4.99 -6.81 -1.10
C LYS A 36 -5.30 -5.67 -2.08
N HIS A 37 -6.48 -5.06 -1.96
CA HIS A 37 -6.89 -3.96 -2.85
C HIS A 37 -5.94 -2.76 -2.79
N TYR A 38 -5.50 -2.39 -1.59
CA TYR A 38 -4.55 -1.28 -1.45
C TYR A 38 -3.13 -1.64 -1.90
N ALA A 39 -2.70 -2.89 -1.72
CA ALA A 39 -1.43 -3.37 -2.25
C ALA A 39 -1.42 -3.31 -3.79
N GLU A 40 -2.48 -3.76 -4.46
CA GLU A 40 -2.62 -3.69 -5.91
C GLU A 40 -2.55 -2.25 -6.43
N LYS A 41 -3.21 -1.30 -5.74
CA LYS A 41 -3.12 0.12 -6.07
C LYS A 41 -1.70 0.68 -5.88
N LEU A 42 -1.02 0.27 -4.82
CA LEU A 42 0.34 0.69 -4.55
C LEU A 42 1.29 0.20 -5.65
N PHE A 43 1.20 -1.08 -6.02
CA PHE A 43 2.03 -1.65 -7.08
C PHE A 43 1.77 -0.97 -8.43
N ALA A 44 0.51 -0.74 -8.79
CA ALA A 44 0.18 -0.03 -10.02
C ALA A 44 0.75 1.40 -10.04
N GLU A 45 0.81 2.08 -8.90
CA GLU A 45 1.42 3.41 -8.82
C GLU A 45 2.95 3.36 -8.90
N VAL A 46 3.57 2.36 -8.27
CA VAL A 46 5.02 2.10 -8.40
C VAL A 46 5.38 1.83 -9.86
N ASP A 47 4.62 0.99 -10.55
CA ASP A 47 4.84 0.67 -11.96
C ASP A 47 4.77 1.93 -12.85
N LYS A 48 3.79 2.82 -12.60
CA LYS A 48 3.74 4.11 -13.30
C LYS A 48 4.99 4.94 -13.06
N VAL A 49 5.42 5.09 -11.81
CA VAL A 49 6.61 5.87 -11.45
C VAL A 49 7.87 5.30 -12.11
N VAL A 50 8.01 3.98 -12.16
CA VAL A 50 9.11 3.28 -12.84
C VAL A 50 9.14 3.63 -14.32
N VAL A 51 7.99 3.59 -14.99
CA VAL A 51 7.87 3.95 -16.41
C VAL A 51 8.15 5.44 -16.63
N GLU A 52 7.51 6.32 -15.86
CA GLU A 52 7.65 7.78 -15.99
C GLU A 52 9.08 8.26 -15.77
N LYS A 53 9.79 7.63 -14.83
CA LYS A 53 11.18 7.97 -14.51
C LYS A 53 12.20 7.20 -15.35
N ASN A 54 11.76 6.38 -16.30
CA ASN A 54 12.61 5.46 -17.06
C ASN A 54 13.59 4.70 -16.15
N ILE A 55 13.11 4.22 -14.99
CA ILE A 55 13.98 3.48 -14.07
C ILE A 55 14.42 2.21 -14.78
N THR A 56 15.73 2.12 -15.02
CA THR A 56 16.33 0.98 -15.71
C THR A 56 16.86 -0.04 -14.71
N GLU A 57 17.18 -1.24 -15.19
CA GLU A 57 17.84 -2.28 -14.39
C GLU A 57 19.17 -1.79 -13.78
N VAL A 58 19.85 -0.85 -14.45
CA VAL A 58 21.06 -0.19 -13.94
C VAL A 58 20.76 0.69 -12.71
N ASP A 59 19.58 1.32 -12.66
CA ASP A 59 19.17 2.15 -11.52
C ASP A 59 18.76 1.28 -10.32
N TYR A 60 18.15 0.12 -10.57
CA TYR A 60 17.91 -0.89 -9.53
C TYR A 60 19.22 -1.42 -8.95
N GLU A 61 20.21 -1.73 -9.79
CA GLU A 61 21.53 -2.17 -9.35
C GLU A 61 22.27 -1.08 -8.56
N LYS A 62 22.16 0.19 -8.96
CA LYS A 62 22.71 1.32 -8.18
C LYS A 62 22.05 1.44 -6.80
N LEU A 63 20.72 1.35 -6.73
CA LEU A 63 19.98 1.39 -5.45
C LEU A 63 20.40 0.24 -4.54
N ARG A 64 20.47 -0.98 -5.07
CA ARG A 64 20.87 -2.17 -4.32
C ARG A 64 22.29 -2.06 -3.77
N ASN A 65 23.24 -1.61 -4.59
CA ASN A 65 24.62 -1.40 -4.17
C ASN A 65 24.78 -0.25 -3.16
N GLN A 66 23.97 0.81 -3.24
CA GLN A 66 23.92 1.86 -2.21
C GLN A 66 23.42 1.33 -0.87
N HIS A 67 22.36 0.51 -0.85
CA HIS A 67 21.86 -0.11 0.38
C HIS A 67 22.91 -1.03 1.03
N HIS A 68 23.62 -1.85 0.24
CA HIS A 68 24.70 -2.70 0.73
C HIS A 68 25.87 -1.90 1.32
N ARG A 69 26.28 -0.79 0.68
CA ARG A 69 27.34 0.10 1.19
C ARG A 69 26.97 0.80 2.50
N THR A 70 25.68 1.10 2.67
CA THR A 70 25.19 1.77 3.89
C THR A 70 25.15 0.79 5.07
N GLN A 71 24.89 -0.50 4.82
CA GLN A 71 24.96 -1.55 5.84
C GLN A 71 26.40 -1.98 6.17
N SER A 72 27.32 -1.98 5.19
CA SER A 72 28.73 -2.31 5.43
C SER A 72 29.49 -1.26 6.24
N ASN A 73 29.05 0.00 6.22
CA ASN A 73 29.68 1.11 6.92
C ASN A 73 29.14 1.33 8.36
N GLN A 74 28.28 0.43 8.86
CA GLN A 74 27.74 0.45 10.22
C GLN A 74 28.33 -0.65 11.12
N GLN A 75 29.49 -1.21 10.75
CA GLN A 75 30.26 -2.17 11.55
C GLN A 75 31.60 -1.59 11.98
#